data_AF-A0A6M0CE78-F1
#
_entry.id   AF-A0A6M0CE78-F1
#
_cell.length_a   1.000
_cell.length_b   1.000
_cell.length_c   1.000
_cell.angle_alpha   90.00
_cell.angle_beta   90.00
_cell.angle_gamma   90.00
#
_symmetry.space_group_name_H-M   'P 1'
#
loop_
_entity.id
_entity.type
_entity.pdbx_description
1 polymer ?
#
loop_
_entity_poly.entity_id
_entity_poly.type
_entity_poly.pdbx_seq_one_letter_code
_entity_poly.pdbx_strand_id
1 'polypeptide(L)'
;MIDSNNNNSYKILVEKAENLAKNKINQEFKNNPEITEITITILGERQSQIVPILRSKISRAEWQKNAEIDNLTRYFADAKYLLNFDSETTPKTQPKTPESSPQIPAPPPPSPDTQPIVPQPQKSPQRQPTSKPPIFPSDEDDPKEIDD
;
A
#
# COMPACT_ATOMS: atom_id res chain seq x y z
N MET A 1 -11.31 0.53 -12.64
CA MET A 1 -10.67 0.47 -11.32
C MET A 1 -11.75 0.57 -10.26
N ILE A 2 -11.54 -0.03 -9.09
CA ILE A 2 -12.53 -0.10 -8.01
C ILE A 2 -11.88 0.37 -6.70
N ASP A 3 -12.46 1.39 -6.08
CA ASP A 3 -12.15 1.74 -4.70
C ASP A 3 -12.74 0.69 -3.74
N SER A 4 -11.92 0.26 -2.79
CA SER A 4 -12.25 -0.79 -1.83
C SER A 4 -12.11 -0.38 -0.38
N ASN A 5 -11.97 0.92 -0.11
CA ASN A 5 -11.87 1.43 1.25
C ASN A 5 -13.15 1.14 2.05
N ASN A 6 -14.30 1.07 1.36
CA ASN A 6 -15.60 0.77 1.96
C ASN A 6 -16.04 -0.70 1.78
N ASN A 7 -15.17 -1.59 1.30
CA ASN A 7 -15.51 -3.01 1.12
C ASN A 7 -15.20 -3.80 2.41
N ASN A 8 -16.22 -4.48 2.94
CA ASN A 8 -16.10 -5.25 4.18
C ASN A 8 -15.36 -6.59 4.00
N SER A 9 -15.18 -7.06 2.77
CA SER A 9 -14.40 -8.27 2.50
C SER A 9 -13.87 -8.29 1.07
N TYR A 10 -12.85 -9.12 0.85
CA TYR A 10 -12.28 -9.34 -0.49
C TYR A 10 -13.32 -9.92 -1.47
N LYS A 11 -14.26 -10.75 -0.99
CA LYS A 11 -15.32 -11.33 -1.81
C LYS A 11 -16.19 -10.24 -2.46
N ILE A 12 -16.58 -9.21 -1.70
CA ILE A 12 -17.38 -8.08 -2.22
C ILE A 12 -16.59 -7.30 -3.29
N LEU A 13 -15.28 -7.14 -3.10
CA LEU A 13 -14.44 -6.50 -4.11
C LEU A 13 -14.40 -7.31 -5.41
N VAL A 14 -14.23 -8.64 -5.31
CA VAL A 14 -14.23 -9.53 -6.48
C VAL A 14 -15.57 -9.45 -7.23
N GLU A 15 -16.70 -9.51 -6.54
CA GLU A 15 -18.03 -9.39 -7.16
C GLU A 15 -18.22 -8.04 -7.89
N LYS A 16 -17.73 -6.94 -7.31
CA LYS A 16 -17.75 -5.63 -7.97
C LYS A 16 -16.85 -5.62 -9.21
N ALA A 17 -15.69 -6.28 -9.14
CA ALA A 17 -14.76 -6.41 -10.26
C ALA A 17 -15.37 -7.19 -11.42
N GLU A 18 -16.04 -8.30 -11.13
CA GLU A 18 -16.74 -9.10 -12.12
C GLU A 18 -17.85 -8.31 -12.80
N ASN A 19 -18.72 -7.64 -12.03
CA ASN A 19 -19.79 -6.83 -12.58
C ASN A 19 -19.26 -5.68 -13.45
N LEU A 20 -18.18 -5.02 -13.01
CA LEU A 20 -17.53 -3.99 -13.80
C LEU A 20 -16.98 -4.54 -15.11
N ALA A 21 -16.32 -5.70 -15.08
CA ALA A 21 -15.77 -6.32 -16.27
C ALA A 21 -16.89 -6.77 -17.24
N LYS A 22 -17.96 -7.41 -16.74
CA LYS A 22 -19.15 -7.79 -17.53
C LYS A 22 -19.73 -6.59 -18.28
N ASN A 23 -19.95 -5.49 -17.57
CA ASN A 23 -20.50 -4.27 -18.15
C ASN A 23 -19.58 -3.67 -19.22
N LYS A 24 -18.27 -3.64 -18.97
CA LYS A 24 -17.29 -3.13 -19.93
C LYS A 24 -17.22 -4.01 -21.17
N ILE A 25 -17.10 -5.32 -21.02
CA ILE A 25 -17.06 -6.27 -22.15
C ILE A 25 -18.33 -6.14 -23.01
N ASN A 26 -19.51 -6.11 -22.38
CA ASN A 26 -20.77 -5.96 -23.09
C ASN A 26 -20.86 -4.62 -23.84
N GLN A 27 -20.44 -3.53 -23.21
CA GLN A 27 -20.40 -2.20 -23.83
C GLN A 27 -19.42 -2.18 -25.02
N GLU A 28 -18.23 -2.73 -24.86
CA GLU A 28 -17.21 -2.75 -25.91
C GLU A 28 -17.64 -3.56 -27.13
N PHE A 29 -18.17 -4.77 -26.94
CA PHE A 29 -18.68 -5.57 -28.06
C PHE A 29 -19.92 -4.96 -28.72
N LYS A 30 -20.72 -4.19 -27.98
CA LYS A 30 -21.88 -3.48 -28.53
C LYS A 30 -21.46 -2.26 -29.36
N ASN A 31 -20.48 -1.49 -28.88
CA ASN A 31 -20.06 -0.24 -29.50
C ASN A 31 -19.11 -0.48 -30.69
N ASN A 32 -18.31 -1.54 -30.63
CA ASN A 32 -17.30 -1.86 -31.63
C ASN A 32 -17.63 -3.23 -32.25
N PRO A 33 -18.44 -3.32 -33.31
CA PRO A 33 -18.80 -4.60 -33.91
C PRO A 33 -17.61 -5.34 -34.52
N GLU A 34 -16.55 -4.62 -34.91
CA GLU A 34 -15.36 -5.16 -35.57
C GLU A 34 -14.40 -5.89 -34.62
N ILE A 35 -14.44 -5.60 -33.30
CA ILE A 35 -13.56 -6.28 -32.36
C ILE A 35 -14.06 -7.70 -32.08
N THR A 36 -13.12 -8.64 -32.15
CA THR A 36 -13.36 -10.08 -31.95
C THR A 36 -12.84 -10.57 -30.60
N GLU A 37 -11.97 -9.81 -29.93
CA GLU A 37 -11.36 -10.17 -28.66
C GLU A 37 -11.16 -8.93 -27.78
N ILE A 38 -11.38 -9.09 -26.47
CA ILE A 38 -11.14 -8.06 -25.47
C ILE A 38 -10.24 -8.64 -24.39
N THR A 39 -9.21 -7.90 -24.01
CA THR A 39 -8.46 -8.14 -22.77
C THR A 39 -8.71 -7.01 -21.80
N ILE A 40 -9.27 -7.31 -20.63
CA ILE A 40 -9.51 -6.34 -19.56
C ILE A 40 -8.82 -6.80 -18.27
N THR A 41 -8.19 -5.86 -17.57
CA THR A 41 -7.65 -6.08 -16.23
C THR A 41 -8.33 -5.08 -15.29
N ILE A 42 -8.96 -5.57 -14.24
CA ILE A 42 -9.60 -4.72 -13.23
C ILE A 42 -8.65 -4.59 -12.04
N LEU A 43 -8.30 -3.34 -11.75
CA LEU A 43 -7.50 -2.96 -10.60
C LEU A 43 -8.40 -2.59 -9.42
N GLY A 44 -7.99 -2.96 -8.21
CA GLY A 44 -8.60 -2.57 -6.95
C GLY A 44 -7.64 -1.71 -6.15
N GLU A 45 -8.20 -0.72 -5.45
CA GLU A 45 -7.46 0.17 -4.57
C GLU A 45 -7.98 0.05 -3.13
N ARG A 46 -7.07 -0.06 -2.17
CA ARG A 46 -7.37 0.06 -0.74
C ARG A 46 -6.18 0.66 -0.03
N GLN A 47 -6.40 1.65 0.82
CA GLN A 47 -5.33 2.26 1.64
C GLN A 47 -4.10 2.71 0.81
N SER A 48 -4.32 3.35 -0.34
CA SER A 48 -3.27 3.77 -1.31
C SER A 48 -2.49 2.62 -1.96
N GLN A 49 -2.94 1.37 -1.83
CA GLN A 49 -2.37 0.22 -2.49
C GLN A 49 -3.23 -0.17 -3.70
N ILE A 50 -2.62 -0.24 -4.88
CA ILE A 50 -3.29 -0.58 -6.14
C ILE A 50 -2.79 -1.94 -6.60
N VAL A 51 -3.71 -2.89 -6.81
CA VAL A 51 -3.37 -4.25 -7.24
C VAL A 51 -4.34 -4.76 -8.30
N PRO A 52 -3.91 -5.66 -9.20
CA PRO A 52 -4.83 -6.34 -10.09
C PRO A 52 -5.70 -7.33 -9.31
N ILE A 53 -7.00 -7.32 -9.57
CA ILE A 53 -7.99 -8.21 -8.92
C ILE A 53 -8.32 -9.38 -9.84
N LEU A 54 -8.60 -9.05 -11.10
CA LEU A 54 -8.91 -10.02 -12.13
C LEU A 54 -8.43 -9.56 -13.50
N ARG A 55 -8.21 -10.54 -14.38
CA ARG A 55 -7.94 -10.33 -15.80
C ARG A 55 -8.81 -11.29 -16.61
N SER A 56 -9.51 -10.74 -17.59
CA SER A 56 -10.33 -11.51 -18.52
C SER A 56 -9.81 -11.29 -19.94
N LYS A 57 -9.59 -12.37 -20.67
CA LYS A 57 -9.25 -12.35 -22.09
C LYS A 57 -10.32 -13.18 -22.80
N ILE A 58 -11.20 -12.52 -23.54
CA ILE A 58 -12.46 -13.09 -24.00
C ILE A 58 -12.68 -12.76 -25.46
N SER A 59 -12.99 -13.77 -26.26
CA SER A 59 -13.46 -13.57 -27.62
C SER A 59 -14.98 -13.33 -27.68
N ARG A 60 -15.45 -12.64 -28.72
CA ARG A 60 -16.89 -12.42 -28.95
C ARG A 60 -17.66 -13.74 -29.04
N ALA A 61 -17.06 -14.75 -29.68
CA ALA A 61 -17.67 -16.07 -29.82
C ALA A 61 -17.86 -16.75 -28.45
N GLU A 62 -16.87 -16.66 -27.56
CA GLU A 62 -17.00 -17.17 -26.20
C GLU A 62 -18.05 -16.40 -25.39
N TRP A 63 -18.06 -15.08 -25.50
CA TRP A 63 -19.03 -14.22 -24.81
C TRP A 63 -20.48 -14.49 -25.24
N GLN A 64 -20.71 -14.73 -26.54
CA GLN A 64 -22.03 -15.07 -27.07
C GLN A 64 -22.47 -16.49 -26.68
N LYS A 65 -21.52 -17.42 -26.51
CA LYS A 65 -21.81 -18.79 -26.09
C LYS A 65 -22.14 -18.86 -24.60
N ASN A 66 -21.37 -18.17 -23.76
CA ASN A 66 -21.61 -18.11 -22.32
C ASN A 66 -21.06 -16.77 -21.75
N ALA A 67 -21.96 -15.91 -21.28
CA ALA A 67 -21.62 -14.62 -20.69
C ALA A 67 -21.23 -14.70 -19.20
N GLU A 68 -20.97 -15.91 -18.67
CA GLU A 68 -20.44 -16.10 -17.33
C GLU A 68 -18.95 -15.77 -17.26
N ILE A 69 -18.65 -14.60 -16.70
CA ILE A 69 -17.30 -14.06 -16.62
C ILE A 69 -16.36 -14.91 -15.77
N ASP A 70 -16.89 -15.61 -14.78
CA ASP A 70 -16.15 -16.36 -13.78
C ASP A 70 -15.29 -17.47 -14.40
N ASN A 71 -15.81 -18.11 -15.45
CA ASN A 71 -15.11 -19.15 -16.20
C ASN A 71 -14.12 -18.61 -17.24
N LEU A 72 -14.21 -17.31 -17.54
CA LEU A 72 -13.46 -16.62 -18.59
C LEU A 72 -12.42 -15.64 -18.01
N THR A 73 -12.20 -15.75 -16.70
CA THR A 73 -11.43 -14.79 -15.92
C THR A 73 -10.41 -15.51 -15.05
N ARG A 74 -9.21 -14.93 -15.01
CA ARG A 74 -8.18 -15.30 -14.05
C ARG A 74 -8.18 -14.31 -12.90
N TYR A 75 -8.30 -14.84 -11.69
CA TYR A 75 -8.24 -14.07 -10.45
C TYR A 75 -6.82 -14.02 -9.90
N PHE A 76 -6.45 -12.90 -9.32
CA PHE A 76 -5.18 -12.72 -8.62
C PHE A 76 -5.40 -13.04 -7.13
N ALA A 77 -5.04 -14.26 -6.71
CA ALA A 77 -5.25 -14.70 -5.33
C ALA A 77 -4.50 -13.83 -4.31
N ASP A 78 -3.31 -13.35 -4.68
CA ASP A 78 -2.46 -12.52 -3.81
C ASP A 78 -3.05 -11.14 -3.52
N ALA A 79 -3.99 -10.66 -4.33
CA ALA A 79 -4.61 -9.36 -4.15
C ALA A 79 -5.34 -9.23 -2.80
N LYS A 80 -5.80 -10.34 -2.23
CA LYS A 80 -6.38 -10.37 -0.88
C LYS A 80 -5.38 -9.91 0.18
N TYR A 81 -4.17 -10.47 0.16
CA TYR A 81 -3.10 -10.16 1.09
C TYR A 81 -2.51 -8.78 0.82
N LEU A 82 -2.29 -8.45 -0.45
CA LEU A 82 -1.73 -7.17 -0.86
C LEU A 82 -2.69 -6.00 -0.58
N LEU A 83 -4.00 -6.23 -0.49
CA LEU A 83 -4.95 -5.22 -0.05
C LEU A 83 -5.27 -5.33 1.45
N ASN A 84 -4.56 -6.16 2.20
CA ASN A 84 -4.68 -6.32 3.65
C ASN A 84 -6.11 -6.73 4.11
N PHE A 85 -6.79 -7.61 3.36
CA PHE A 85 -8.09 -8.18 3.75
C PHE A 85 -7.97 -9.33 4.76
N ASP A 86 -6.77 -9.85 5.00
CA ASP A 86 -6.50 -10.94 5.96
C ASP A 86 -6.24 -10.46 7.40
N SER A 87 -6.16 -9.15 7.64
CA SER A 87 -5.75 -8.59 8.93
C SER A 87 -6.82 -8.60 10.03
N GLU A 88 -7.98 -9.23 9.83
CA GLU A 88 -9.04 -9.28 10.85
C GLU A 88 -8.89 -10.41 11.89
N THR A 89 -7.75 -11.12 11.92
CA THR A 89 -7.41 -12.00 13.06
C THR A 89 -5.94 -11.89 13.43
N THR A 90 -5.63 -10.96 14.34
CA THR A 90 -4.82 -11.19 15.54
C THR A 90 -4.65 -9.86 16.26
N PRO A 91 -5.00 -9.73 17.56
CA PRO A 91 -4.41 -8.66 18.34
C PRO A 91 -2.90 -8.81 18.23
N LYS A 92 -2.24 -7.77 17.72
CA LYS A 92 -0.77 -7.68 17.70
C LYS A 92 -0.31 -7.84 19.14
N THR A 93 0.10 -9.04 19.54
CA THR A 93 0.85 -9.25 20.78
C THR A 93 2.08 -8.37 20.65
N GLN A 94 2.04 -7.22 21.32
CA GLN A 94 3.19 -6.36 21.50
C GLN A 94 4.32 -7.24 22.04
N PRO A 95 5.52 -7.23 21.44
CA PRO A 95 6.66 -7.88 22.08
C PRO A 95 6.84 -7.23 23.45
N LYS A 96 6.53 -7.98 24.52
CA LYS A 96 6.92 -7.60 25.87
C LYS A 96 8.44 -7.65 25.87
N THR A 97 9.07 -6.48 25.92
CA THR A 97 10.47 -6.35 26.28
C THR A 97 10.69 -7.13 27.59
N PRO A 98 11.64 -8.05 27.71
CA PRO A 98 12.04 -8.55 29.01
C PRO A 98 12.72 -7.39 29.75
N GLU A 99 11.96 -6.66 30.56
CA GLU A 99 12.50 -5.67 31.50
C GLU A 99 13.15 -6.44 32.65
N SER A 100 14.39 -6.90 32.45
CA SER A 100 15.30 -7.22 33.55
C SER A 100 16.12 -5.98 33.84
N SER A 101 15.55 -5.07 34.63
CA SER A 101 16.32 -4.07 35.38
C SER A 101 16.51 -4.57 36.81
N PRO A 102 17.75 -4.67 37.34
CA PRO A 102 17.94 -4.91 38.76
C PRO A 102 17.38 -3.73 39.56
N GLN A 103 16.39 -3.99 40.43
CA GLN A 103 15.86 -3.01 41.36
C GLN A 103 16.94 -2.62 42.37
N ILE A 104 17.41 -1.37 42.29
CA ILE A 104 18.05 -0.69 43.41
C ILE A 104 16.90 -0.06 44.22
N PRO A 105 16.71 -0.40 45.50
CA PRO A 105 15.66 0.21 46.31
C PRO A 105 15.93 1.72 46.49
N ALA A 106 14.91 2.55 46.23
CA ALA A 106 14.99 4.00 46.36
C ALA A 106 14.97 4.43 47.84
N PRO A 107 15.70 5.50 48.23
CA PRO A 107 15.59 6.09 49.57
C PRO A 107 14.26 6.86 49.73
N PRO A 108 13.77 7.05 50.97
CA PRO A 108 12.50 7.73 51.23
C PRO A 108 12.55 9.23 50.91
N PRO A 109 11.40 9.87 50.62
CA PRO A 109 11.32 11.26 50.21
C PRO A 109 11.58 12.25 51.37
N PRO A 110 12.17 13.44 51.10
CA PRO A 110 12.29 14.50 52.10
C PRO A 110 10.94 15.25 52.28
N SER A 111 10.66 15.65 53.53
CA SER A 111 9.46 16.40 53.94
C SER A 111 9.46 17.86 53.43
N PRO A 112 8.28 18.53 53.37
CA PRO A 112 8.13 19.85 52.76
C PRO A 112 8.21 20.97 53.80
N ASP A 113 9.03 22.00 53.57
CA ASP A 113 8.76 23.33 54.15
C ASP A 113 9.43 24.49 53.38
N THR A 114 8.59 25.52 53.18
CA THR A 114 8.79 26.96 52.89
C THR A 114 9.59 27.53 51.68
N GLN A 115 9.07 28.65 51.16
CA GLN A 115 9.29 29.37 49.89
C GLN A 115 10.48 30.38 49.91
N PRO A 116 10.58 31.42 49.04
CA PRO A 116 11.05 31.49 47.64
C PRO A 116 12.26 32.48 47.44
N ILE A 117 12.89 32.55 46.24
CA ILE A 117 13.43 33.76 45.53
C ILE A 117 14.30 33.35 44.30
N VAL A 118 13.98 33.95 43.14
CA VAL A 118 14.56 33.97 41.77
C VAL A 118 16.04 34.44 41.65
N PRO A 119 16.69 34.56 40.46
CA PRO A 119 16.80 33.73 39.23
C PRO A 119 18.28 33.53 38.72
N GLN A 120 18.60 32.55 37.82
CA GLN A 120 19.65 32.70 36.78
C GLN A 120 19.68 31.55 35.72
N PRO A 121 20.20 31.80 34.49
CA PRO A 121 19.84 31.08 33.26
C PRO A 121 20.83 29.98 32.86
N GLN A 122 20.35 28.83 32.36
CA GLN A 122 21.21 27.86 31.66
C GLN A 122 20.57 27.30 30.38
N LYS A 123 21.07 27.86 29.26
CA LYS A 123 21.13 27.43 27.85
C LYS A 123 20.35 26.17 27.43
N SER A 124 19.41 26.38 26.52
CA SER A 124 18.90 25.38 25.57
C SER A 124 19.97 25.00 24.53
N PRO A 125 20.23 23.70 24.26
CA PRO A 125 20.80 23.28 22.99
C PRO A 125 19.66 23.06 21.99
N GLN A 126 19.47 24.05 21.12
CA GLN A 126 18.60 23.98 19.95
C GLN A 126 19.18 22.96 18.96
N ARG A 127 18.51 21.81 18.74
CA ARG A 127 18.88 20.89 17.66
C ARG A 127 18.48 21.52 16.32
N GLN A 128 19.48 21.99 15.58
CA GLN A 128 19.32 22.44 14.21
C GLN A 128 19.21 21.23 13.26
N PRO A 129 18.31 21.26 12.26
CA PRO A 129 18.24 20.23 11.23
C PRO A 129 19.35 20.47 10.20
N THR A 130 20.22 19.49 9.96
CA THR A 130 21.14 19.51 8.82
C THR A 130 20.72 18.42 7.83
N SER A 131 19.95 18.82 6.83
CA SER A 131 19.76 18.07 5.59
C SER A 131 21.10 18.01 4.84
N LYS A 132 21.58 16.81 4.54
CA LYS A 132 22.71 16.60 3.61
C LYS A 132 22.16 15.89 2.37
N PRO A 133 22.20 16.50 1.18
CA PRO A 133 21.90 15.78 -0.05
C PRO A 133 23.04 14.80 -0.39
N PRO A 134 22.75 13.63 -0.98
CA PRO A 134 23.79 12.72 -1.46
C PRO A 134 24.51 13.32 -2.68
N ILE A 135 25.83 13.39 -2.59
CA ILE A 135 26.75 13.71 -3.69
C ILE A 135 27.08 12.39 -4.38
N PHE A 136 26.70 12.24 -5.65
CA PHE A 136 27.25 11.23 -6.55
C PHE A 136 28.35 11.87 -7.40
N PRO A 137 29.46 11.15 -7.65
CA PRO A 137 30.63 11.68 -8.35
C PRO A 137 30.33 11.98 -9.82
N SER A 138 30.74 13.17 -10.27
CA SER A 138 30.94 13.50 -11.68
C SER A 138 32.16 12.73 -12.18
N ASP A 139 31.92 11.72 -13.01
CA ASP A 139 32.95 11.19 -13.91
C ASP A 139 32.85 12.02 -15.19
N GLU A 140 33.70 13.03 -15.25
CA GLU A 140 33.91 13.89 -16.40
C GLU A 140 35.28 13.46 -16.94
N ASP A 141 35.32 12.38 -17.74
CA ASP A 141 36.46 12.08 -18.60
C ASP A 141 36.00 12.17 -20.06
N ASP A 142 36.57 13.17 -20.70
CA ASP A 142 36.38 13.70 -22.05
C ASP A 142 36.69 12.65 -23.13
N PRO A 143 35.84 12.45 -24.15
CA PRO A 143 36.19 11.63 -25.29
C PRO A 143 37.19 12.38 -26.19
N LYS A 144 38.49 12.09 -26.03
CA LYS A 144 39.46 12.42 -27.08
C LYS A 144 39.30 11.50 -28.28
N GLU A 145 38.61 12.05 -29.28
CA GLU A 145 38.98 12.04 -30.70
C GLU A 145 40.34 11.36 -31.00
N ILE A 146 40.28 10.21 -31.69
CA ILE A 146 41.40 9.62 -32.42
C ILE A 146 40.99 9.76 -33.89
N ASP A 147 41.49 10.81 -34.54
CA ASP A 147 41.48 11.00 -35.99
C ASP A 147 42.81 10.47 -36.55
N ASP A 148 42.69 9.74 -37.68
CA ASP A 148 43.68 9.21 -38.65
C ASP A 148 45.20 9.18 -38.30
#